data_AF-A0A1Z4KV78-F1
#
_entry.id   AF-A0A1Z4KV78-F1
#
_cell.length_a   1.000
_cell.length_b   1.000
_cell.length_c   1.000
_cell.angle_alpha   90.00
_cell.angle_beta   90.00
_cell.angle_gamma   90.00
#
_symmetry.space_group_name_H-M   'P 1'
#
loop_
_entity.id
_entity.type
_entity.pdbx_description
1 polymer ?
#
loop_
_entity_poly.entity_id
_entity_poly.type
_entity_poly.pdbx_seq_one_letter_code
_entity_poly.pdbx_strand_id
1 'polypeptide(L)' 'MNKTTNNRIGSVMADEDWFSLGKSDAWAGKPKVPPEQNAQAASMYDLGYAEGEITHSPTQTPKAQQ' A
#
# COMPACT_ATOMS: atom_id res chain seq x y z
N MET A 1 23.22 0.18 0.90
CA MET A 1 22.36 -0.97 1.25
C MET A 1 22.42 -1.22 2.75
N ASN A 2 21.54 -0.59 3.51
CA ASN A 2 21.28 -0.93 4.91
C ASN A 2 20.29 -2.10 4.91
N LYS A 3 20.76 -3.27 5.36
CA LYS A 3 20.02 -4.51 5.39
C LYS A 3 19.09 -4.51 6.60
N THR A 4 17.79 -4.33 6.35
CA THR A 4 16.72 -4.53 7.32
C THR A 4 16.52 -6.02 7.57
N THR A 5 16.98 -6.52 8.72
CA THR A 5 16.49 -7.80 9.27
C THR A 5 16.69 -7.78 10.77
N ASN A 6 15.71 -7.27 11.51
CA ASN A 6 15.51 -7.64 12.90
C ASN A 6 14.18 -8.35 13.01
N ASN A 7 14.28 -9.66 12.81
CA ASN A 7 13.31 -10.68 13.20
C ASN A 7 12.87 -10.44 14.65
N ARG A 8 11.65 -9.95 14.86
CA ARG A 8 10.95 -10.06 16.15
C ARG A 8 9.60 -10.72 15.89
N ILE A 9 9.59 -12.02 16.15
CA ILE A 9 8.40 -12.87 16.17
C ILE A 9 7.42 -12.28 17.18
N GLY A 10 6.31 -11.78 16.65
CA GLY A 10 5.21 -11.19 17.41
C GLY A 10 4.16 -10.62 16.46
N SER A 11 3.67 -11.44 15.52
CA SER A 11 2.41 -11.31 14.75
C SER A 11 1.79 -9.91 14.56
N VAL A 12 2.59 -8.90 14.26
CA VAL A 12 2.14 -7.55 13.93
C VAL A 12 3.03 -7.14 12.78
N MET A 13 2.48 -7.22 11.56
CA MET A 13 3.08 -6.62 10.38
C MET A 13 3.48 -5.17 10.71
N ALA A 14 4.69 -4.78 10.34
CA ALA A 14 5.15 -3.41 10.53
C ALA A 14 4.35 -2.47 9.62
N ASP A 15 4.37 -1.17 9.90
CA ASP A 15 3.72 -0.14 9.08
C ASP A 15 4.12 -0.26 7.59
N GLU A 16 5.40 -0.51 7.32
CA GLU A 16 5.94 -0.71 5.97
C GLU A 16 5.40 -1.97 5.29
N ASP A 17 5.15 -3.03 6.06
CA ASP A 17 4.57 -4.27 5.54
C ASP A 17 3.11 -4.04 5.12
N TRP A 18 2.33 -3.30 5.92
CA TRP A 18 0.95 -2.93 5.59
C TRP A 18 0.88 -2.06 4.35
N PHE A 19 1.78 -1.08 4.25
CA PHE A 19 1.91 -0.23 3.07
C PHE A 19 2.24 -1.06 1.81
N SER A 20 3.25 -1.91 1.90
CA SER A 20 3.66 -2.78 0.79
C SER A 20 2.56 -3.77 0.39
N LEU A 21 1.80 -4.27 1.35
CA LEU A 21 0.65 -5.14 1.12
C LEU A 21 -0.45 -4.42 0.36
N GLY A 22 -0.88 -3.24 0.82
CA GLY A 22 -1.92 -2.45 0.15
C GLY A 22 -1.55 -2.13 -1.29
N LYS A 23 -0.30 -1.72 -1.52
CA LYS A 23 0.23 -1.45 -2.86
C LYS A 23 0.22 -2.68 -3.77
N SER A 24 0.60 -3.83 -3.21
CA SER A 24 0.59 -5.10 -3.95
C SER A 24 -0.81 -5.57 -4.31
N ASP A 25 -1.78 -5.40 -3.41
CA ASP A 25 -3.17 -5.77 -3.66
C ASP A 25 -3.82 -4.86 -4.72
N ALA A 26 -3.52 -3.56 -4.72
CA ALA A 26 -3.92 -2.63 -5.78
C ALA A 26 -3.34 -3.04 -7.15
N TRP A 27 -2.04 -3.38 -7.21
CA TRP A 27 -1.42 -3.89 -8.45
C TRP A 27 -2.00 -5.22 -8.92
N ALA A 28 -2.44 -6.07 -8.00
CA ALA A 28 -3.13 -7.32 -8.31
C ALA A 28 -4.61 -7.10 -8.70
N GLY A 29 -5.12 -5.87 -8.65
CA GLY A 29 -6.52 -5.54 -8.94
C GLY A 29 -7.50 -6.14 -7.93
N LYS A 30 -7.05 -6.44 -6.71
CA LYS A 30 -7.89 -6.99 -5.65
C LYS A 30 -8.71 -5.89 -4.99
N PRO A 31 -9.90 -6.21 -4.44
CA PRO A 31 -10.63 -5.25 -3.63
C PRO A 31 -9.84 -4.85 -2.37
N LYS A 32 -10.04 -3.61 -1.93
CA LYS A 32 -9.40 -3.04 -0.75
C LYS A 32 -9.90 -3.72 0.53
N VAL A 33 -9.00 -4.33 1.32
CA VAL A 33 -9.34 -5.01 2.60
C VAL A 33 -8.39 -4.54 3.72
N PRO A 34 -8.64 -3.34 4.31
CA PRO A 34 -7.82 -2.85 5.40
C PRO A 34 -8.14 -3.59 6.72
N PRO A 35 -7.16 -3.72 7.63
CA PRO A 35 -7.38 -4.33 8.94
C PRO A 35 -8.26 -3.47 9.86
N GLU A 36 -9.37 -4.02 10.37
CA GLU A 36 -10.34 -3.27 11.18
C GLU A 36 -9.87 -2.95 12.62
N GLN A 37 -9.00 -3.78 13.17
CA GLN A 37 -8.64 -3.75 14.61
C GLN A 37 -7.46 -2.82 14.91
N ASN A 38 -6.81 -2.27 13.89
CA ASN A 38 -5.65 -1.42 14.04
C ASN A 38 -5.71 -0.25 13.05
N ALA A 39 -6.09 0.94 13.55
CA ALA A 39 -6.25 2.14 12.76
C ALA A 39 -4.96 2.60 12.07
N GLN A 40 -3.79 2.38 12.68
CA GLN A 40 -2.49 2.68 12.06
C GLN A 40 -2.23 1.76 10.88
N ALA A 41 -2.40 0.46 11.07
CA ALA A 41 -2.27 -0.54 10.01
C ALA A 41 -3.25 -0.30 8.85
N ALA A 42 -4.50 0.06 9.16
CA ALA A 42 -5.51 0.44 8.16
C ALA A 42 -5.05 1.65 7.34
N SER A 43 -4.55 2.69 8.02
CA SER A 43 -4.04 3.89 7.36
C SER A 43 -2.84 3.57 6.45
N MET A 44 -1.90 2.75 6.90
CA MET A 44 -0.73 2.36 6.10
C MET A 44 -1.11 1.53 4.88
N TYR A 45 -2.01 0.54 5.05
CA TYR A 45 -2.55 -0.24 3.95
C TYR A 45 -3.27 0.65 2.93
N ASP A 46 -4.10 1.57 3.40
CA ASP A 46 -4.87 2.49 2.57
C ASP A 46 -3.97 3.39 1.72
N LEU A 47 -2.89 3.93 2.31
CA LEU A 47 -1.90 4.74 1.61
C LEU A 47 -1.21 3.93 0.52
N GLY A 48 -0.76 2.71 0.83
CA GLY A 48 -0.10 1.83 -0.14
C GLY A 48 -1.02 1.46 -1.29
N TYR A 49 -2.27 1.10 -0.99
CA TYR A 49 -3.27 0.75 -1.98
C TYR A 49 -3.54 1.93 -2.93
N ALA A 50 -3.74 3.14 -2.39
CA ALA A 50 -3.93 4.34 -3.19
C ALA A 50 -2.73 4.62 -4.11
N GLU A 51 -1.50 4.41 -3.64
CA GLU A 51 -0.30 4.56 -4.48
C GLU A 51 -0.24 3.50 -5.58
N GLY A 52 -0.68 2.27 -5.30
CA GLY A 52 -0.75 1.19 -6.29
C GLY A 52 -1.83 1.41 -7.36
N GLU A 53 -2.89 2.15 -7.05
CA GLU A 53 -3.94 2.53 -8.02
C GLU A 53 -3.51 3.64 -8.99
N ILE A 54 -2.38 4.31 -8.73
CA ILE A 54 -1.84 5.35 -9.62
C ILE A 54 -1.33 4.67 -10.90
N THR A 55 -2.23 4.55 -11.88
CA THR A 55 -1.97 3.95 -13.21
C THR A 55 -1.35 4.92 -14.21
N HIS A 56 -1.35 6.22 -13.89
CA HIS A 56 -0.84 7.29 -14.75
C HIS A 56 0.17 8.14 -13.99
N SER A 57 1.15 8.69 -14.69
CA SER A 57 2.09 9.61 -14.03
C SER A 57 1.33 10.86 -13.56
N PRO A 58 1.63 11.42 -12.38
CA PRO A 58 1.00 12.66 -11.91
C PRO A 58 1.31 13.88 -12.80
N THR A 59 2.30 13.75 -13.68
CA THR A 59 2.67 14.74 -14.70
C THR A 59 2.03 14.48 -16.06
N GLN A 60 1.37 13.34 -16.27
CA GLN A 60 0.60 13.12 -17.49
C GLN A 60 -0.67 13.96 -17.42
N THR A 61 -0.73 15.01 -18.23
CA THR A 61 -1.97 15.75 -18.45
C THR A 61 -3.00 14.77 -19.01
N PRO A 62 -4.15 14.57 -18.34
CA PRO A 62 -5.20 13.72 -18.89
C PRO A 62 -5.58 14.28 -20.26
N LYS A 63 -5.43 13.47 -21.31
CA LYS A 63 -5.94 13.84 -22.63
C LYS A 63 -7.45 14.05 -22.46
N ALA A 64 -7.92 15.28 -22.65
CA ALA A 64 -9.34 15.56 -22.74
C ALA A 64 -9.95 14.58 -23.76
N GLN A 65 -10.91 13.77 -23.32
CA GLN A 65 -11.69 12.94 -24.22
C GLN A 65 -12.43 13.90 -25.15
N GLN A 66 -12.05 13.88 -26.43
CA GLN A 66 -12.74 14.61 -27.51
C GLN A 66 -14.00 13.87 -27.92
#